data_AF-A0A814H1T6-F1
#
_entry.id   AF-A0A814H1T6-F1
#
_cell.length_a   1.000
_cell.length_b   1.000
_cell.length_c   1.000
_cell.angle_alpha   90.00
_cell.angle_beta   90.00
_cell.angle_gamma   90.00
#
_symmetry.space_group_name_H-M   'P 1'
#
loop_
_entity.id
_entity.type
_entity.pdbx_description
1 polymer ?
#
loop_
_entity_poly.entity_id
_entity_poly.type
_entity_poly.pdbx_seq_one_letter_code
_entity_poly.pdbx_strand_id
1 'polypeptide(L)'
;MDKNGSLYITDFGKDEVRRYGRGESQGTVVAGSNGSGNRLDQLAFPQYVFVDRDQSVYVSDWGNDRVMKWVEGAKQGIVVAGGQGKGNGLTQLSSPQAVIVDQLGTVYVADFRNDRIMGWPKGATQGIVIVGGNGRGGQSNQLCGPIGLSFDRHGNLYVVDNGNDRVQKFNIESNK
;
A
#
# COMPACT_ATOMS: atom_id res chain seq x y z
N MET A 1 5.64 -10.53 6.71
CA MET A 1 6.59 -10.99 7.74
C MET A 1 7.85 -10.19 7.59
N ASP A 2 8.47 -9.73 8.67
CA ASP A 2 9.75 -9.00 8.61
C ASP A 2 10.96 -9.96 8.56
N LYS A 3 12.17 -9.40 8.48
CA LYS A 3 13.44 -10.16 8.49
C LYS A 3 13.70 -10.95 9.78
N ASN A 4 13.01 -10.61 10.87
CA ASN A 4 13.13 -11.25 12.17
C ASN A 4 12.08 -12.38 12.36
N GLY A 5 11.26 -12.64 11.34
CA GLY A 5 10.20 -13.66 11.40
C GLY A 5 8.92 -13.19 12.10
N SER A 6 8.77 -11.88 12.30
CA SER A 6 7.58 -11.29 12.94
C SER A 6 6.46 -11.14 11.92
N LEU A 7 5.24 -11.56 12.28
CA LEU A 7 4.05 -11.41 11.46
C LEU A 7 3.37 -10.08 11.74
N TYR A 8 2.85 -9.44 10.69
CA TYR A 8 2.07 -8.21 10.78
C TYR A 8 0.71 -8.49 10.18
N ILE A 9 -0.35 -8.15 10.91
CA ILE A 9 -1.74 -8.41 10.53
C ILE A 9 -2.48 -7.09 10.59
N THR A 10 -3.15 -6.73 9.50
CA THR A 10 -4.20 -5.72 9.49
C THR A 10 -5.45 -6.31 10.13
N ASP A 11 -5.83 -5.81 11.30
CA ASP A 11 -7.08 -6.18 11.96
C ASP A 11 -8.19 -5.23 11.49
N PHE A 12 -8.91 -5.65 10.45
CA PHE A 12 -9.98 -4.87 9.83
C PHE A 12 -11.08 -4.48 10.84
N GLY A 13 -11.40 -5.36 11.79
CA GLY A 13 -12.48 -5.12 12.76
C GLY A 13 -12.11 -4.12 13.85
N LYS A 14 -10.80 -3.83 14.00
CA LYS A 14 -10.27 -2.91 15.02
C LYS A 14 -9.56 -1.69 14.44
N ASP A 15 -9.47 -1.60 13.11
CA ASP A 15 -8.80 -0.50 12.41
C ASP A 15 -7.34 -0.31 12.87
N GLU A 16 -6.60 -1.41 13.04
CA GLU A 16 -5.24 -1.38 13.54
C GLU A 16 -4.33 -2.38 12.83
N VAL A 17 -3.01 -2.22 12.99
CA VAL A 17 -2.04 -3.25 12.62
C VAL A 17 -1.40 -3.81 13.88
N ARG A 18 -1.40 -5.14 13.98
CA ARG A 18 -0.73 -5.87 15.06
C ARG A 18 0.51 -6.59 14.56
N ARG A 19 1.60 -6.48 15.32
CA ARG A 19 2.82 -7.25 15.16
C ARG A 19 2.82 -8.42 16.16
N TYR A 20 3.15 -9.61 15.67
CA TYR A 20 3.38 -10.81 16.45
C TYR A 20 4.83 -11.25 16.23
N GLY A 21 5.64 -11.20 17.26
CA GLY A 21 6.97 -11.80 17.26
C GLY A 21 6.89 -13.32 17.13
N ARG A 22 8.01 -13.94 16.76
CA ARG A 22 8.08 -15.39 16.59
C ARG A 22 7.74 -16.10 17.92
N GLY A 23 6.65 -16.86 17.93
CA GLY A 23 6.17 -17.60 19.10
C GLY A 23 5.33 -16.78 20.08
N GLU A 24 5.08 -15.49 19.81
CA GLU A 24 4.19 -14.68 20.62
C GLU A 24 2.72 -15.01 20.32
N SER A 25 1.92 -15.19 21.37
CA SER A 25 0.47 -15.40 21.27
C SER A 25 -0.34 -14.10 21.38
N GLN A 26 0.28 -13.01 21.81
CA GLN A 26 -0.33 -11.69 21.90
C GLN A 26 0.43 -10.70 21.02
N GLY A 27 -0.31 -10.00 20.15
CA GLY A 27 0.28 -9.02 19.25
C GLY A 27 0.29 -7.62 19.84
N THR A 28 1.35 -6.86 19.58
CA THR A 28 1.46 -5.44 19.92
C THR A 28 0.89 -4.58 18.80
N VAL A 29 0.13 -3.54 19.12
CA VAL A 29 -0.37 -2.58 18.14
C VAL A 29 0.78 -1.69 17.66
N VAL A 30 0.96 -1.61 16.34
CA VAL A 30 2.04 -0.84 15.70
C VAL A 30 1.54 0.24 14.75
N ALA A 31 0.24 0.28 14.44
CA ALA A 31 -0.43 1.36 13.72
C ALA A 31 -1.94 1.38 14.05
N GLY A 32 -2.57 2.56 14.01
CA GLY A 32 -4.03 2.72 14.18
C GLY A 32 -4.56 2.54 15.60
N SER A 33 -3.76 2.81 16.64
CA SER A 33 -4.08 2.47 18.04
C SER A 33 -5.30 3.19 18.64
N ASN A 34 -5.86 4.19 17.96
CA ASN A 34 -6.99 4.99 18.45
C ASN A 34 -8.29 4.73 17.67
N GLY A 35 -8.43 3.52 17.13
CA GLY A 35 -9.63 3.03 16.46
C GLY A 35 -9.93 3.75 15.15
N SER A 36 -11.16 3.56 14.66
CA SER A 36 -11.62 4.07 13.37
C SER A 36 -11.56 5.61 13.28
N GLY A 37 -11.00 6.12 12.18
CA GLY A 37 -11.04 7.54 11.84
C GLY A 37 -9.92 7.96 10.90
N ASN A 38 -9.78 9.26 10.68
CA ASN A 38 -8.87 9.83 9.68
C ASN A 38 -7.72 10.66 10.27
N ARG A 39 -7.61 10.75 11.60
CA ARG A 39 -6.44 11.36 12.26
C ARG A 39 -5.16 10.56 11.96
N LEU A 40 -4.01 11.14 12.24
CA LEU A 40 -2.72 10.51 11.94
C LEU A 40 -2.39 9.31 12.87
N ASP A 41 -3.13 9.14 13.96
CA ASP A 41 -3.06 7.99 14.88
C ASP A 41 -4.18 6.95 14.64
N GLN A 42 -5.00 7.15 13.61
CA GLN A 42 -6.16 6.31 13.29
C GLN A 42 -6.05 5.74 11.87
N LEU A 43 -6.75 4.63 11.66
CA LEU A 43 -6.98 4.03 10.36
C LEU A 43 -8.49 3.84 10.16
N ALA A 44 -8.92 3.52 8.94
CA ALA A 44 -10.26 3.07 8.63
C ALA A 44 -10.18 1.96 7.57
N PHE A 45 -10.66 0.77 7.93
CA PHE A 45 -10.72 -0.42 7.09
C PHE A 45 -9.39 -0.84 6.46
N PRO A 46 -8.26 -0.88 7.20
CA PRO A 46 -6.95 -1.16 6.61
C PRO A 46 -6.91 -2.53 5.91
N GLN A 47 -6.41 -2.59 4.68
CA GLN A 47 -6.47 -3.80 3.83
C GLN A 47 -5.15 -4.55 3.73
N TYR A 48 -4.03 -3.84 3.71
CA TYR A 48 -2.72 -4.43 3.47
C TYR A 48 -1.65 -3.76 4.32
N VAL A 49 -0.67 -4.56 4.73
CA VAL A 49 0.52 -4.10 5.45
C VAL A 49 1.78 -4.53 4.75
N PHE A 50 2.71 -3.59 4.58
CA PHE A 50 4.07 -3.84 4.13
C PHE A 50 5.06 -3.35 5.19
N VAL A 51 6.16 -4.08 5.37
CA VAL A 51 7.22 -3.70 6.31
C VAL A 51 8.53 -3.62 5.55
N ASP A 52 9.19 -2.47 5.60
CA ASP A 52 10.46 -2.26 4.92
C ASP A 52 11.66 -2.79 5.74
N ARG A 53 12.88 -2.67 5.19
CA ARG A 53 14.10 -3.16 5.84
C ARG A 53 14.47 -2.40 7.12
N ASP A 54 13.96 -1.16 7.24
CA ASP A 54 14.13 -0.25 8.37
C ASP A 54 13.00 -0.44 9.39
N GLN A 55 12.19 -1.50 9.26
CA GLN A 55 11.06 -1.84 10.12
C GLN A 55 9.94 -0.80 10.15
N SER A 56 9.87 0.05 9.12
CA SER A 56 8.73 0.93 8.96
C SER A 56 7.52 0.17 8.44
N VAL A 57 6.37 0.43 9.03
CA VAL A 57 5.09 -0.20 8.71
C VAL A 57 4.30 0.70 7.77
N TYR A 58 3.96 0.20 6.59
CA TYR A 58 3.15 0.87 5.58
C TYR A 58 1.80 0.19 5.51
N VAL A 59 0.72 0.98 5.52
CA VAL A 59 -0.65 0.47 5.57
C VAL A 59 -1.48 1.12 4.48
N SER A 60 -2.19 0.32 3.68
CA SER A 60 -3.26 0.83 2.84
C SER A 60 -4.48 1.14 3.72
N ASP A 61 -4.70 2.43 3.97
CA ASP A 61 -5.77 2.95 4.79
C ASP A 61 -7.01 3.18 3.91
N TRP A 62 -7.64 2.06 3.54
CA TRP A 62 -8.64 1.97 2.47
C TRP A 62 -9.81 2.93 2.64
N GLY A 63 -10.31 3.09 3.86
CA GLY A 63 -11.46 3.95 4.18
C GLY A 63 -11.13 5.44 4.12
N ASN A 64 -9.85 5.79 4.15
CA ASN A 64 -9.36 7.17 4.11
C ASN A 64 -8.64 7.51 2.80
N ASP A 65 -8.66 6.63 1.81
CA ASP A 65 -8.07 6.85 0.48
C ASP A 65 -6.60 7.32 0.52
N ARG A 66 -5.81 6.70 1.40
CA ARG A 66 -4.41 7.06 1.62
C ARG A 66 -3.54 5.86 1.96
N VAL A 67 -2.24 6.06 1.91
CA VAL A 67 -1.24 5.15 2.48
C VAL A 67 -0.54 5.85 3.62
N MET A 68 -0.48 5.17 4.75
CA MET A 68 0.14 5.67 5.98
C MET A 68 1.41 4.88 6.30
N LYS A 69 2.43 5.57 6.82
CA LYS A 69 3.69 5.00 7.29
C LYS A 69 3.86 5.24 8.79
N TRP A 70 4.22 4.22 9.55
CA TRP A 70 4.70 4.33 10.93
C TRP A 70 6.16 3.88 11.01
N VAL A 71 6.96 4.63 11.77
CA VAL A 71 8.28 4.18 12.23
C VAL A 71 8.14 3.63 13.65
N GLU A 72 9.06 2.77 14.06
CA GLU A 72 9.04 2.15 15.38
C GLU A 72 8.92 3.20 16.51
N GLY A 73 7.98 2.99 17.43
CA GLY A 73 7.72 3.88 18.57
C GLY A 73 6.92 5.16 18.23
N ALA A 74 6.57 5.40 16.96
CA ALA A 74 5.80 6.58 16.59
C ALA A 74 4.36 6.51 17.12
N LYS A 75 3.88 7.61 17.73
CA LYS A 75 2.49 7.74 18.21
C LYS A 75 1.48 8.03 17.09
N GLN A 76 1.98 8.55 15.97
CA GLN A 76 1.21 8.95 14.80
C GLN A 76 1.99 8.53 13.55
N GLY A 77 1.25 8.23 12.49
CA GLY A 77 1.79 7.92 11.18
C GLY A 77 1.97 9.16 10.32
N ILE A 78 2.53 8.94 9.14
CA ILE A 78 2.78 9.95 8.12
C ILE A 78 2.06 9.51 6.85
N VAL A 79 1.31 10.41 6.22
CA VAL A 79 0.74 10.15 4.89
C VAL A 79 1.88 10.13 3.87
N VAL A 80 2.03 9.01 3.16
CA VAL A 80 3.11 8.82 2.16
C VAL A 80 2.60 8.64 0.73
N ALA A 81 1.30 8.45 0.55
CA ALA A 81 0.62 8.48 -0.74
C ALA A 81 -0.87 8.83 -0.57
N GLY A 82 -1.45 9.52 -1.56
CA GLY A 82 -2.84 9.97 -1.50
C GLY A 82 -3.09 11.03 -0.43
N GLY A 83 -4.25 10.96 0.24
CA GLY A 83 -4.60 11.83 1.37
C GLY A 83 -5.19 13.19 1.00
N GLN A 84 -5.37 13.50 -0.29
CA GLN A 84 -6.13 14.67 -0.77
C GLN A 84 -7.60 14.31 -1.10
N GLY A 85 -8.15 13.39 -0.32
CA GLY A 85 -9.50 12.84 -0.52
C GLY A 85 -9.58 11.81 -1.65
N LYS A 86 -10.75 11.19 -1.75
CA LYS A 86 -11.09 10.24 -2.80
C LYS A 86 -11.07 10.90 -4.18
N GLY A 87 -10.37 10.30 -5.14
CA GLY A 87 -10.38 10.75 -6.52
C GLY A 87 -9.34 10.07 -7.38
N ASN A 88 -9.16 10.55 -8.61
CA ASN A 88 -8.22 10.00 -9.60
C ASN A 88 -7.10 10.97 -9.98
N GLY A 89 -6.99 12.13 -9.30
CA GLY A 89 -5.85 13.03 -9.44
C GLY A 89 -4.53 12.37 -9.02
N LEU A 90 -3.40 13.01 -9.33
CA LEU A 90 -2.07 12.48 -8.98
C LEU A 90 -1.75 12.58 -7.48
N THR A 91 -2.52 13.36 -6.72
CA THR A 91 -2.43 13.46 -5.25
C THR A 91 -3.52 12.65 -4.54
N GLN A 92 -4.37 11.95 -5.30
CA GLN A 92 -5.56 11.26 -4.79
C GLN A 92 -5.46 9.76 -5.07
N LEU A 93 -6.13 9.00 -4.23
CA LEU A 93 -6.36 7.57 -4.40
C LEU A 93 -7.86 7.30 -4.29
N SER A 94 -8.28 6.10 -4.66
CA SER A 94 -9.60 5.59 -4.35
C SER A 94 -9.54 4.13 -3.92
N SER A 95 -9.79 3.92 -2.63
CA SER A 95 -9.87 2.61 -1.98
C SER A 95 -8.62 1.76 -2.19
N PRO A 96 -7.41 2.25 -1.84
CA PRO A 96 -6.16 1.53 -2.12
C PRO A 96 -6.16 0.15 -1.46
N GLN A 97 -5.79 -0.88 -2.22
CA GLN A 97 -5.81 -2.27 -1.76
C GLN A 97 -4.45 -2.72 -1.23
N ALA A 98 -3.40 -2.60 -2.05
CA ALA A 98 -2.06 -3.04 -1.71
C ALA A 98 -1.05 -1.88 -1.71
N VAL A 99 0.00 -2.03 -0.91
CA VAL A 99 1.16 -1.15 -0.88
C VAL A 99 2.44 -1.98 -0.81
N ILE A 100 3.46 -1.61 -1.60
CA ILE A 100 4.83 -2.11 -1.46
C ILE A 100 5.82 -0.95 -1.62
N VAL A 101 7.05 -1.10 -1.13
CA VAL A 101 8.08 -0.05 -1.22
C VAL A 101 9.36 -0.64 -1.80
N ASP A 102 9.96 0.05 -2.78
CA ASP A 102 11.24 -0.37 -3.36
C ASP A 102 12.45 0.08 -2.51
N GLN A 103 13.65 -0.32 -2.95
CA GLN A 103 14.91 0.00 -2.24
C GLN A 103 15.23 1.50 -2.23
N LEU A 104 14.65 2.30 -3.13
CA LEU A 104 14.83 3.76 -3.18
C LEU A 104 13.81 4.48 -2.27
N GLY A 105 12.88 3.74 -1.66
CA GLY A 105 11.80 4.29 -0.85
C GLY A 105 10.60 4.78 -1.67
N THR A 106 10.49 4.37 -2.94
CA THR A 106 9.31 4.65 -3.76
C THR A 106 8.14 3.78 -3.30
N VAL A 107 7.01 4.41 -2.98
CA VAL A 107 5.79 3.74 -2.54
C VAL A 107 4.93 3.40 -3.75
N TYR A 108 4.65 2.12 -3.99
CA TYR A 108 3.77 1.65 -5.05
C TYR A 108 2.44 1.22 -4.45
N VAL A 109 1.34 1.68 -5.05
CA VAL A 109 0.00 1.52 -4.51
C VAL A 109 -0.92 0.95 -5.58
N ALA A 110 -1.66 -0.10 -5.24
CA ALA A 110 -2.76 -0.58 -6.05
C ALA A 110 -3.99 0.28 -5.79
N ASP A 111 -4.21 1.25 -6.67
CA ASP A 111 -5.30 2.23 -6.61
C ASP A 111 -6.58 1.61 -7.19
N PHE A 112 -7.17 0.72 -6.40
CA PHE A 112 -8.14 -0.30 -6.83
C PHE A 112 -9.34 0.27 -7.61
N ARG A 113 -10.01 1.31 -7.10
CA ARG A 113 -11.20 1.87 -7.80
C ARG A 113 -10.85 2.69 -9.03
N ASN A 114 -9.59 3.10 -9.18
CA ASN A 114 -9.10 3.83 -10.33
C ASN A 114 -8.40 2.93 -11.36
N ASP A 115 -8.41 1.61 -11.16
CA ASP A 115 -7.89 0.62 -12.11
C ASP A 115 -6.44 0.92 -12.56
N ARG A 116 -5.59 1.31 -11.61
CA ARG A 116 -4.21 1.71 -11.87
C ARG A 116 -3.26 1.35 -10.73
N ILE A 117 -1.98 1.29 -11.05
CA ILE A 117 -0.89 1.29 -10.08
C ILE A 117 -0.24 2.66 -10.09
N MET A 118 -0.12 3.25 -8.90
CA MET A 118 0.53 4.53 -8.70
C MET A 118 1.89 4.34 -8.00
N GLY A 119 2.85 5.20 -8.29
CA GLY A 119 4.15 5.27 -7.62
C GLY A 119 4.37 6.66 -7.03
N TRP A 120 4.82 6.72 -5.78
CA TRP A 120 5.26 7.95 -5.10
C TRP A 120 6.75 7.83 -4.79
N PRO A 121 7.63 8.49 -5.55
CA PRO A 121 9.03 8.61 -5.18
C PRO A 121 9.18 9.21 -3.78
N LYS A 122 10.25 8.85 -3.08
CA LYS A 122 10.49 9.32 -1.71
C LYS A 122 10.48 10.86 -1.65
N GLY A 123 9.60 11.43 -0.86
CA GLY A 123 9.45 12.89 -0.69
C GLY A 123 8.62 13.59 -1.76
N ALA A 124 8.08 12.87 -2.74
CA ALA A 124 7.19 13.44 -3.73
C ALA A 124 5.84 13.87 -3.11
N THR A 125 5.30 15.00 -3.57
CA THR A 125 3.99 15.52 -3.15
C THR A 125 2.83 14.96 -3.98
N GLN A 126 3.13 14.36 -5.14
CA GLN A 126 2.18 13.69 -6.03
C GLN A 126 2.79 12.42 -6.60
N GLY A 127 1.93 11.50 -7.00
CA GLY A 127 2.33 10.24 -7.60
C GLY A 127 2.47 10.33 -9.11
N ILE A 128 2.92 9.23 -9.68
CA ILE A 128 2.98 8.96 -11.11
C ILE A 128 2.21 7.68 -11.41
N VAL A 129 1.54 7.62 -12.56
CA VAL A 129 0.89 6.38 -13.02
C VAL A 129 1.99 5.44 -13.51
N ILE A 130 2.10 4.26 -12.90
CA ILE A 130 3.10 3.24 -13.25
C ILE A 130 2.53 2.30 -14.31
N VAL A 131 1.28 1.85 -14.12
CA VAL A 131 0.52 0.96 -15.02
C VAL A 131 -0.97 1.26 -14.87
N GLY A 132 -1.76 1.07 -15.93
CA GLY A 132 -3.22 1.16 -15.86
C GLY A 132 -3.74 2.58 -16.09
N GLY A 133 -4.99 2.84 -15.67
CA GLY A 133 -5.65 4.13 -15.86
C GLY A 133 -6.15 4.41 -17.28
N ASN A 134 -6.05 3.43 -18.19
CA ASN A 134 -6.46 3.54 -19.60
C ASN A 134 -7.82 2.85 -19.86
N GLY A 135 -8.67 2.81 -18.83
CA GLY A 135 -9.90 2.02 -18.82
C GLY A 135 -9.66 0.53 -18.59
N ARG A 136 -10.76 -0.18 -18.33
CA ARG A 136 -10.78 -1.63 -18.13
C ARG A 136 -10.75 -2.36 -19.47
N GLY A 137 -10.08 -3.50 -19.52
CA GLY A 137 -9.99 -4.33 -20.72
C GLY A 137 -8.87 -5.34 -20.65
N GLY A 138 -8.69 -6.08 -21.75
CA GLY A 138 -7.72 -7.17 -21.85
C GLY A 138 -6.31 -6.75 -22.24
N GLN A 139 -6.09 -5.49 -22.64
CA GLN A 139 -4.74 -5.02 -23.01
C GLN A 139 -3.82 -4.95 -21.79
N SER A 140 -2.50 -4.96 -22.01
CA SER A 140 -1.51 -4.99 -20.92
C SER A 140 -1.55 -3.74 -20.03
N ASN A 141 -1.92 -2.59 -20.57
CA ASN A 141 -2.06 -1.32 -19.87
C ASN A 141 -3.49 -1.02 -19.37
N GLN A 142 -4.38 -2.00 -19.43
CA GLN A 142 -5.77 -1.92 -18.97
C GLN A 142 -5.94 -2.86 -17.78
N LEU A 143 -6.03 -2.30 -16.58
CA LEU A 143 -6.27 -3.06 -15.35
C LEU A 143 -7.76 -3.01 -15.01
N CYS A 144 -8.19 -3.89 -14.12
CA CYS A 144 -9.52 -3.94 -13.54
C CYS A 144 -9.40 -4.33 -12.06
N GLY A 145 -9.49 -3.34 -11.17
CA GLY A 145 -9.42 -3.56 -9.73
C GLY A 145 -8.16 -4.28 -9.24
N PRO A 146 -6.94 -3.74 -9.44
CA PRO A 146 -5.73 -4.41 -8.95
C PRO A 146 -5.73 -4.52 -7.42
N ILE A 147 -5.32 -5.68 -6.88
CA ILE A 147 -5.39 -5.96 -5.43
C ILE A 147 -4.06 -6.36 -4.78
N GLY A 148 -3.03 -6.66 -5.56
CA GLY A 148 -1.77 -7.20 -5.04
C GLY A 148 -0.59 -6.80 -5.88
N LEU A 149 0.54 -6.54 -5.21
CA LEU A 149 1.79 -6.10 -5.82
C LEU A 149 2.97 -6.88 -5.25
N SER A 150 3.96 -7.18 -6.07
CA SER A 150 5.26 -7.70 -5.62
C SER A 150 6.36 -7.38 -6.63
N PHE A 151 7.60 -7.32 -6.18
CA PHE A 151 8.78 -7.21 -7.05
C PHE A 151 9.51 -8.54 -7.14
N ASP A 152 10.02 -8.88 -8.34
CA ASP A 152 11.08 -9.88 -8.45
C ASP A 152 12.46 -9.29 -8.17
N ARG A 153 13.47 -10.15 -8.09
CA ARG A 153 14.87 -9.76 -7.85
C ARG A 153 15.49 -8.88 -8.95
N HIS A 154 14.82 -8.79 -10.10
CA HIS A 154 15.24 -7.99 -11.26
C HIS A 154 14.44 -6.69 -11.36
N GLY A 155 13.69 -6.31 -10.30
CA GLY A 155 12.93 -5.06 -10.27
C GLY A 155 11.64 -5.08 -11.07
N ASN A 156 11.22 -6.23 -11.63
CA ASN A 156 9.95 -6.29 -12.35
C ASN A 156 8.78 -6.31 -11.37
N LEU A 157 7.76 -5.51 -11.66
CA LEU A 157 6.53 -5.42 -10.90
C LEU A 157 5.54 -6.50 -11.35
N TYR A 158 5.05 -7.28 -10.41
CA TYR A 158 3.94 -8.21 -10.59
C TYR A 158 2.67 -7.60 -10.01
N VAL A 159 1.59 -7.62 -10.78
CA VAL A 159 0.29 -7.05 -10.43
C VAL A 159 -0.77 -8.14 -10.50
N VAL A 160 -1.53 -8.31 -9.41
CA VAL A 160 -2.76 -9.12 -9.40
C VAL A 160 -3.90 -8.26 -9.92
N ASP A 161 -4.27 -8.46 -11.18
CA ASP A 161 -5.31 -7.75 -11.91
C ASP A 161 -6.64 -8.48 -11.74
N ASN A 162 -7.24 -8.29 -10.55
CA ASN A 162 -8.30 -9.17 -10.03
C ASN A 162 -9.52 -9.27 -10.95
N GLY A 163 -10.05 -8.14 -11.43
CA GLY A 163 -11.24 -8.13 -12.27
C GLY A 163 -11.03 -8.64 -13.69
N ASN A 164 -9.78 -8.93 -14.06
CA ASN A 164 -9.41 -9.58 -15.32
C ASN A 164 -8.89 -11.02 -15.10
N ASP A 165 -8.99 -11.55 -13.88
CA ASP A 165 -8.59 -12.92 -13.51
C ASP A 165 -7.15 -13.29 -13.91
N ARG A 166 -6.21 -12.34 -13.81
CA ARG A 166 -4.82 -12.54 -14.26
C ARG A 166 -3.78 -11.94 -13.33
N VAL A 167 -2.55 -12.42 -13.49
CA VAL A 167 -1.34 -11.78 -12.94
C VAL A 167 -0.50 -11.29 -14.11
N GLN A 168 -0.08 -10.03 -14.06
CA GLN A 168 0.73 -9.39 -15.09
C GLN A 168 2.10 -9.01 -14.55
N LYS A 169 3.13 -9.08 -15.41
CA LYS A 169 4.50 -8.68 -15.13
C LYS A 169 4.85 -7.44 -15.95
N PHE A 170 5.42 -6.43 -15.31
CA PHE A 170 5.87 -5.19 -15.94
C PHE A 170 7.34 -4.93 -15.63
N ASN A 171 8.12 -4.62 -16.65
CA ASN A 171 9.41 -3.99 -16.46
C ASN A 171 9.19 -2.49 -16.27
N ILE A 172 9.53 -1.96 -15.11
CA ILE A 172 9.30 -0.56 -14.74
C ILE A 172 10.59 0.23 -14.53
N GLU A 173 11.76 -0.38 -14.77
CA GLU A 173 13.05 0.30 -14.59
C GLU A 173 13.30 1.38 -15.65
N SER A 174 12.63 1.31 -16.81
CA SER A 174 12.69 2.34 -17.85
C SER A 174 11.95 3.63 -17.51
N ASN A 175 11.25 3.70 -16.37
CA ASN A 175 10.47 4.86 -15.93
C ASN A 175 11.12 5.62 -14.75
N LYS A 176 12.40 5.35 -14.45
CA LYS A 176 13.19 6.05 -13.43
C LYS A 176 14.10 7.10 -14.06
#